data_AF-A0A4Y2A2C2-F1
#
_entry.id   AF-A0A4Y2A2C2-F1
#
_cell.length_a   1.000
_cell.length_b   1.000
_cell.length_c   1.000
_cell.angle_alpha   90.00
_cell.angle_beta   90.00
_cell.angle_gamma   90.00
#
_symmetry.space_group_name_H-M   'P 1'
#
loop_
_entity.id
_entity.type
_entity.pdbx_description
1 polymer ?
#
loop_
_entity_poly.entity_id
_entity_poly.type
_entity_poly.pdbx_seq_one_letter_code
_entity_poly.pdbx_strand_id
1 'polypeptide(L)'
;MHLIGLERIQNITVRQIARQPWYIRNRTIRKDLRLPTIQEYFKRIAERLFKKTDASSNAELLNISSYDPRGNRNRRRPRAALGYLHTHRFVSTGFRPVCNIPL
;
A
#
# COMPACT_ATOMS: atom_id res chain seq x y z
N MET A 1 -1.19 -2.20 -13.80
CA MET A 1 -2.21 -2.40 -14.85
C MET A 1 -3.37 -3.31 -14.43
N HIS A 2 -3.41 -3.90 -13.22
CA HIS A 2 -4.51 -4.78 -12.81
C HIS A 2 -5.65 -4.10 -12.01
N LEU A 3 -5.40 -2.92 -11.42
CA LEU A 3 -6.38 -2.26 -10.52
C LEU A 3 -7.66 -1.82 -11.24
N ILE A 4 -7.54 -1.29 -12.46
CA ILE A 4 -8.66 -0.81 -13.27
C ILE A 4 -9.63 -1.96 -13.62
N GLY A 5 -9.09 -3.15 -13.89
CA GLY A 5 -9.90 -4.34 -14.16
C GLY A 5 -10.72 -4.76 -12.93
N LEU A 6 -10.10 -4.74 -11.75
CA LEU A 6 -10.78 -5.06 -10.50
C LEU A 6 -11.87 -4.04 -10.15
N GLU A 7 -11.63 -2.75 -10.39
CA GLU A 7 -12.65 -1.71 -10.21
C GLU A 7 -13.82 -1.89 -11.18
N ARG A 8 -13.56 -2.31 -12.42
CA ARG A 8 -14.62 -2.64 -13.39
C ARG A 8 -15.48 -3.80 -12.87
N ILE A 9 -14.86 -4.88 -12.40
CA ILE A 9 -15.58 -6.04 -11.83
C ILE A 9 -16.40 -5.61 -10.62
N GLN A 10 -15.81 -4.86 -9.68
CA GLN A 10 -16.54 -4.33 -8.52
C GLN A 10 -17.78 -3.53 -8.93
N ASN A 11 -17.64 -2.64 -9.92
CA ASN A 11 -18.75 -1.82 -10.39
C ASN A 11 -19.90 -2.66 -11.00
N ILE A 12 -19.57 -3.72 -11.74
CA ILE A 12 -20.57 -4.63 -12.32
C ILE A 12 -21.28 -5.41 -11.21
N THR A 13 -20.51 -6.03 -10.30
CA THR A 13 -21.06 -6.82 -9.19
C THR A 13 -21.96 -5.99 -8.28
N VAL A 14 -21.53 -4.78 -7.91
CA VAL A 14 -22.31 -3.88 -7.04
C VAL A 14 -23.63 -3.48 -7.70
N ARG A 15 -23.64 -3.23 -9.01
CA ARG A 15 -24.88 -2.95 -9.77
C ARG A 15 -25.83 -4.13 -9.77
N GLN A 16 -25.31 -5.33 -10.01
CA GLN A 16 -26.09 -6.56 -10.04
C GLN A 16 -26.77 -6.80 -8.68
N ILE A 17 -26.02 -6.66 -7.57
CA ILE A 17 -26.54 -6.83 -6.21
C ILE A 17 -27.63 -5.79 -5.91
N ALA A 18 -27.39 -4.52 -6.23
CA ALA A 18 -28.33 -3.45 -5.94
C ALA A 18 -29.50 -3.36 -6.96
N ARG A 19 -29.52 -4.23 -7.98
CA ARG A 19 -30.49 -4.25 -9.10
C ARG A 19 -30.71 -2.88 -9.73
N GLN A 20 -29.63 -2.11 -9.89
CA GLN A 20 -29.69 -0.71 -10.36
C GLN A 20 -29.61 -0.60 -11.89
N PRO A 21 -30.40 0.30 -12.51
CA PRO A 21 -30.37 0.48 -13.94
C PRO A 21 -29.12 1.23 -14.41
N TRP A 22 -28.79 1.10 -15.70
CA TRP A 22 -27.53 1.59 -16.29
C TRP A 22 -27.31 3.10 -16.16
N TYR A 23 -28.38 3.89 -16.18
CA TYR A 23 -28.34 5.35 -16.10
C TYR A 23 -27.99 5.90 -14.71
N ILE A 24 -28.14 5.10 -13.64
CA ILE A 24 -27.67 5.48 -12.30
C ILE A 24 -26.14 5.43 -12.31
N ARG A 25 -25.48 6.49 -11.83
CA ARG A 25 -24.01 6.56 -11.84
C ARG A 25 -23.40 5.64 -10.77
N ASN A 26 -22.31 4.94 -11.10
CA ASN A 26 -21.61 4.01 -10.17
C ASN A 26 -21.25 4.66 -8.82
N ARG A 27 -20.89 5.95 -8.84
CA ARG A 27 -20.56 6.71 -7.61
C ARG A 27 -21.75 6.82 -6.64
N THR A 28 -22.97 6.93 -7.17
CA THR A 28 -24.19 7.03 -6.37
C THR A 28 -24.46 5.69 -5.68
N ILE A 29 -24.46 4.60 -6.45
CA ILE A 29 -24.68 3.24 -5.95
C ILE A 29 -23.67 2.89 -4.84
N ARG A 30 -22.38 3.23 -5.03
CA ARG A 30 -21.35 3.01 -4.02
C ARG A 30 -21.56 3.87 -2.76
N LYS A 31 -22.00 5.12 -2.92
CA LYS A 31 -22.28 6.02 -1.78
C LYS A 31 -23.46 5.49 -0.96
N ASP A 32 -24.51 5.04 -1.64
CA ASP A 32 -25.72 4.50 -1.00
C ASP A 32 -25.41 3.23 -0.20
N LEU A 33 -24.57 2.35 -0.76
CA LEU A 33 -24.09 1.13 -0.10
C LEU A 33 -22.91 1.34 0.86
N ARG A 34 -22.40 2.59 0.98
CA ARG A 34 -21.20 2.94 1.76
C ARG A 34 -19.97 2.07 1.43
N LEU A 35 -19.80 1.71 0.15
CA LEU A 35 -18.71 0.85 -0.31
C LEU A 35 -17.46 1.65 -0.72
N PRO A 36 -16.27 1.30 -0.19
CA PRO A 36 -15.02 1.89 -0.64
C PRO A 36 -14.66 1.41 -2.05
N THR A 37 -13.86 2.22 -2.77
CA THR A 37 -13.25 1.75 -4.02
C THR A 37 -12.28 0.60 -3.77
N ILE A 38 -12.02 -0.24 -4.78
CA ILE A 38 -10.94 -1.23 -4.70
C ILE A 38 -9.61 -0.55 -4.36
N GLN A 39 -9.30 0.61 -4.96
CA GLN A 39 -8.09 1.36 -4.64
C GLN A 39 -7.99 1.73 -3.16
N GLU A 40 -9.03 2.30 -2.58
CA GLU A 40 -9.07 2.66 -1.15
C GLU A 40 -8.96 1.42 -0.26
N TYR A 41 -9.61 0.33 -0.64
CA TYR A 41 -9.56 -0.92 0.11
C TYR A 41 -8.14 -1.49 0.13
N PHE A 42 -7.47 -1.56 -1.02
CA PHE A 42 -6.07 -1.98 -1.11
C PHE A 42 -5.15 -1.07 -0.32
N LYS A 43 -5.37 0.25 -0.39
CA LYS A 43 -4.63 1.21 0.43
C LYS A 43 -4.78 0.84 1.92
N ARG A 44 -6.00 0.74 2.44
CA ARG A 44 -6.26 0.39 3.85
C ARG A 44 -5.64 -0.94 4.28
N ILE A 45 -5.68 -1.96 3.43
CA ILE A 45 -5.03 -3.25 3.72
C ILE A 45 -3.52 -3.07 3.81
N ALA A 46 -2.92 -2.38 2.84
CA ALA A 46 -1.48 -2.19 2.80
C ALA A 46 -0.99 -1.36 3.99
N GLU A 47 -1.71 -0.30 4.36
CA GLU A 47 -1.43 0.48 5.57
C GLU A 47 -1.46 -0.40 6.82
N ARG A 48 -2.48 -1.25 6.97
CA ARG A 48 -2.60 -2.18 8.11
C ARG A 48 -1.47 -3.20 8.13
N LEU A 49 -1.08 -3.72 6.97
CA LEU A 49 0.02 -4.68 6.85
C LEU A 49 1.33 -4.04 7.32
N PHE A 50 1.68 -2.88 6.77
CA PHE A 50 2.94 -2.23 7.11
C PHE A 50 2.98 -1.76 8.57
N LYS A 51 1.89 -1.20 9.09
CA LYS A 51 1.79 -0.89 10.52
C LYS A 51 2.04 -2.11 11.41
N LYS A 52 1.53 -3.29 11.02
CA LYS A 52 1.77 -4.55 11.76
C LYS A 52 3.22 -5.01 11.64
N THR A 53 3.84 -4.87 10.47
CA THR A 53 5.26 -5.18 10.28
C THR A 53 6.13 -4.30 11.17
N ASP A 54 5.85 -2.99 11.21
CA ASP A 54 6.61 -2.01 11.98
C ASP A 54 6.42 -2.18 13.50
N ALA A 55 5.25 -2.68 13.93
CA ALA A 55 4.97 -2.97 15.34
C ALA A 55 5.50 -4.34 15.82
N SER A 56 6.02 -5.17 14.92
CA SER A 56 6.47 -6.52 15.29
C SER A 56 7.82 -6.51 16.02
N SER A 57 7.99 -7.42 16.98
CA SER A 57 9.24 -7.59 17.74
C SER A 57 10.33 -8.34 16.99
N ASN A 58 10.03 -8.84 15.78
CA ASN A 58 10.97 -9.62 14.98
C ASN A 58 11.96 -8.70 14.28
N ALA A 59 13.24 -8.79 14.65
CA ALA A 59 14.31 -7.96 14.09
C ALA A 59 14.43 -8.06 12.57
N GLU A 60 14.19 -9.25 11.99
CA GLU A 60 14.25 -9.45 10.54
C GLU A 60 13.14 -8.70 9.79
N LEU A 61 11.93 -8.66 10.36
CA LEU A 61 10.80 -7.93 9.76
C LEU A 61 11.03 -6.41 9.83
N LEU A 62 11.67 -5.94 10.90
CA LEU A 62 12.08 -4.55 11.04
C LEU A 62 13.17 -4.17 10.03
N ASN A 63 14.13 -5.04 9.74
CA ASN A 63 15.14 -4.78 8.71
C ASN A 63 14.54 -4.65 7.30
N ILE A 64 13.51 -5.44 6.97
CA ILE A 64 12.77 -5.37 5.69
C ILE A 64 11.95 -4.06 5.57
N SER A 65 11.63 -3.42 6.70
CA SER A 65 10.82 -2.19 6.72
C SER A 65 11.55 -0.96 6.18
N SER A 66 12.89 -0.96 6.15
CA SER A 66 13.70 0.12 5.58
C SER A 66 13.45 0.27 4.08
N TYR A 67 12.67 1.29 3.71
CA TYR A 67 12.23 1.52 2.33
C TYR A 67 12.48 2.98 1.94
N ASP A 68 13.38 3.19 0.98
CA ASP A 68 13.60 4.50 0.37
C ASP A 68 12.72 4.66 -0.89
N PRO A 69 11.68 5.51 -0.88
CA PRO A 69 10.81 5.72 -2.03
C PRO A 69 11.47 6.50 -3.17
N ARG A 70 12.64 7.12 -2.97
CA ARG A 70 13.32 7.96 -3.97
C ARG A 70 14.06 7.14 -5.03
N GLY A 71 14.42 5.89 -4.72
CA GLY A 71 15.06 4.99 -5.67
C GLY A 71 14.18 4.66 -6.88
N ASN A 72 14.76 4.65 -8.09
CA ASN A 72 14.04 4.38 -9.34
C ASN A 72 13.28 3.03 -9.33
N ARG A 73 13.91 1.99 -8.77
CA ARG A 73 13.29 0.66 -8.59
C ARG A 73 12.14 0.67 -7.58
N ASN A 74 12.23 1.52 -6.57
CA ASN A 74 11.27 1.60 -5.47
C ASN A 74 10.02 2.39 -5.85
N ARG A 75 10.13 3.43 -6.70
CA ARG A 75 8.97 4.20 -7.22
C ARG A 75 7.90 3.35 -7.92
N ARG A 76 8.26 2.19 -8.46
CA ARG A 76 7.32 1.27 -9.13
C ARG A 76 6.63 0.29 -8.18
N ARG A 77 7.05 0.22 -6.92
CA ARG A 77 6.48 -0.70 -5.92
C ARG A 77 5.15 -0.16 -5.38
N PRO A 78 4.19 -1.03 -5.03
CA PRO A 78 2.92 -0.60 -4.42
C PRO A 78 3.09 0.27 -3.17
N ARG A 79 4.18 0.05 -2.42
CA ARG A 79 4.52 0.84 -1.22
C ARG A 79 4.75 2.32 -1.51
N ALA A 80 5.27 2.68 -2.69
CA ALA A 80 5.43 4.08 -3.11
C ALA A 80 4.08 4.79 -3.29
N ALA A 81 3.07 4.07 -3.80
CA ALA A 81 1.74 4.63 -4.03
C ALA A 81 0.98 4.94 -2.72
N LEU A 82 1.45 4.44 -1.58
CA LEU A 82 0.87 4.74 -0.27
C LEU A 82 1.26 6.13 0.26
N GLY A 83 2.19 6.83 -0.38
CA GLY A 83 2.50 8.23 -0.08
C GLY A 83 2.96 8.47 1.36
N TYR A 84 3.53 7.46 2.02
CA TYR A 84 4.00 7.62 3.39
C TYR A 84 5.23 8.52 3.42
N LEU A 85 5.02 9.76 3.86
CA LEU A 85 6.00 10.54 4.59
C LEU A 85 6.29 9.82 5.93
N HIS A 86 6.97 8.69 5.87
CA HIS A 86 7.67 8.11 7.02
C HIS A 86 9.17 8.32 6.79
N THR A 87 9.56 9.59 6.69
CA THR A 87 10.92 10.03 6.99
C THR A 87 11.13 10.00 8.50
N HIS A 88 11.00 8.84 9.15
CA HIS A 88 11.46 8.66 10.52
C HIS A 88 11.99 7.26 10.71
N ARG A 89 13.14 7.00 10.06
CA ARG A 89 14.33 6.46 10.73
C ARG A 89 15.52 6.46 9.76
N PHE A 90 15.99 7.65 9.37
CA PHE A 90 17.43 7.78 9.12
C PHE A 90 18.09 7.59 10.49
N VAL A 91 18.33 6.34 10.92
CA VAL A 91 19.44 6.15 11.86
C VAL A 91 20.67 6.36 11.02
N SER A 92 21.25 7.55 11.14
CA SER A 92 22.67 7.77 10.98
C SER A 92 23.41 6.89 12.01
N THR A 93 23.43 5.58 11.79
CA THR A 93 24.39 4.68 12.42
C THR A 93 25.29 4.19 11.32
N GLY A 94 26.48 4.79 11.29
CA GLY A 94 27.72 4.21 10.80
C GLY A 94 27.64 3.48 9.48
N PHE A 95 28.29 4.08 8.48
CA PHE A 95 29.46 3.42 7.88
C PHE A 95 29.90 2.23 8.75
N ARG A 96 29.58 0.99 8.36
CA ARG A 96 30.34 -0.15 8.88
C ARG A 96 31.72 0.04 8.25
N PRO A 97 32.76 0.42 9.00
CA PRO A 97 34.09 0.29 8.45
C PRO A 97 34.27 -1.21 8.19
N VAL A 98 34.77 -1.52 7.00
CA VAL A 98 35.35 -2.80 6.68
C VAL A 98 36.22 -3.19 7.88
N CYS A 99 35.91 -4.32 8.52
CA CYS A 99 36.73 -4.83 9.60
C CYS A 99 38.11 -5.07 9.00
N ASN A 100 39.04 -4.18 9.33
CA ASN A 100 40.46 -4.35 9.11
C ASN A 100 40.88 -5.49 10.03
N ILE A 101 41.20 -6.65 9.45
CA ILE A 101 41.83 -7.76 10.16
C ILE A 101 43.31 -7.37 10.33
N PRO A 102 43.87 -7.28 11.56
CA PRO A 102 45.29 -7.00 11.73
C PRO A 102 46.11 -8.30 11.77
N LEU A 103 47.26 -8.19 11.08
CA LEU A 103 48.43 -9.09 10.95
C LEU A 103 48.25 -10.34 10.08
#